data_AF-A0A935BAW8-F1
#
_entry.id   AF-A0A935BAW8-F1
#
_cell.length_a   1.000
_cell.length_b   1.000
_cell.length_c   1.000
_cell.angle_alpha   90.00
_cell.angle_beta   90.00
_cell.angle_gamma   90.00
#
_symmetry.space_group_name_H-M   'P 1'
#
loop_
_entity.id
_entity.type
_entity.pdbx_description
1 polymer ?
#
loop_
_entity_poly.entity_id
_entity_poly.type
_entity_poly.pdbx_seq_one_letter_code
_entity_poly.pdbx_strand_id
1 'polypeptide(L)'
;MWQQNYLPVADNLGLSALLAALPIFMLLLLIGVLRKPAWVAALAGLATAALVALFVYGMPIGLVASSASMGASFGLFPIGWIVFWAVVLYRITADTGNFEIIKDSIGGLTADRRLQALLIAFALGAFI
;
A
#
# COMPACT_ATOMS: atom_id res chain seq x y z
N MET A 1 5.78 10.77 -25.75
CA MET A 1 6.25 10.92 -24.35
C MET A 1 5.69 12.23 -23.84
N TRP A 2 4.93 12.24 -22.75
CA TRP A 2 4.45 13.49 -22.15
C TRP A 2 5.53 14.06 -21.25
N GLN A 3 5.78 15.36 -21.36
CA GLN A 3 6.73 16.06 -20.50
C GLN A 3 5.96 16.79 -19.41
N GLN A 4 6.21 16.40 -18.17
CA GLN A 4 5.58 17.01 -17.02
C GLN A 4 6.13 18.42 -16.79
N ASN A 5 5.24 19.41 -16.71
CA ASN A 5 5.60 20.70 -16.13
C ASN A 5 5.56 20.58 -14.60
N TYR A 6 6.65 20.96 -13.93
CA TYR A 6 6.75 20.95 -12.46
C TYR A 6 6.20 22.22 -11.80
N LEU A 7 5.97 23.28 -12.59
CA LEU A 7 5.48 24.57 -12.13
C LEU A 7 4.12 24.95 -12.76
N PRO A 8 3.11 24.06 -12.80
CA PRO A 8 1.82 24.38 -13.41
C PRO A 8 1.04 25.46 -12.64
N VAL A 9 1.38 25.71 -11.37
CA VAL A 9 0.64 26.65 -10.51
C VAL A 9 1.51 27.86 -10.15
N ALA A 10 1.19 29.00 -10.76
CA ALA A 10 1.76 30.31 -10.45
C ALA A 10 3.30 30.35 -10.44
N ASP A 11 3.94 29.53 -11.28
CA ASP A 11 5.40 29.32 -11.34
C ASP A 11 6.06 28.98 -9.98
N ASN A 12 5.27 28.46 -9.03
CA ASN A 12 5.71 28.18 -7.67
C ASN A 12 5.76 26.67 -7.42
N LEU A 13 6.97 26.19 -7.10
CA LEU A 13 7.24 24.79 -6.79
C LEU A 13 6.45 24.31 -5.57
N GLY A 14 6.36 25.12 -4.52
CA GLY A 14 5.71 24.75 -3.26
C GLY A 14 4.22 24.52 -3.43
N LEU A 15 3.53 25.41 -4.14
CA LEU A 15 2.09 25.28 -4.41
C LEU A 15 1.80 24.07 -5.32
N SER A 16 2.61 23.90 -6.37
CA SER A 16 2.50 22.76 -7.27
C SER A 16 2.71 21.43 -6.54
N ALA A 17 3.71 21.36 -5.65
CA ALA A 17 3.99 20.19 -4.82
C ALA A 17 2.86 19.87 -3.83
N LEU A 18 2.26 20.89 -3.20
CA LEU A 18 1.12 20.69 -2.29
C LEU A 18 -0.09 20.09 -3.02
N LEU A 19 -0.37 20.55 -4.24
CA LEU A 19 -1.44 19.98 -5.06
C LEU A 19 -1.13 18.54 -5.50
N ALA A 20 0.12 18.25 -5.87
CA ALA A 20 0.55 16.90 -6.19
C ALA A 20 0.45 15.94 -4.99
N ALA A 21 0.55 16.45 -3.76
CA ALA A 21 0.44 15.66 -2.54
C ALA A 21 -1.01 15.40 -2.10
N LEU A 22 -2.03 16.00 -2.72
CA LEU A 22 -3.44 15.83 -2.34
C LEU A 22 -3.89 14.36 -2.24
N PRO A 23 -3.52 13.44 -3.15
CA PRO A 23 -3.92 12.03 -3.04
C PRO A 23 -3.39 11.37 -1.76
N ILE A 24 -2.20 11.76 -1.30
CA ILE A 24 -1.58 11.25 -0.07
C ILE A 24 -2.37 11.74 1.14
N PHE A 25 -2.70 13.04 1.19
CA PHE A 25 -3.53 13.59 2.26
C PHE A 25 -4.91 12.93 2.30
N MET A 26 -5.50 12.64 1.13
CA MET A 26 -6.79 11.94 1.04
C MET A 26 -6.72 10.53 1.64
N LEU A 27 -5.66 9.78 1.34
CA LEU A 27 -5.43 8.45 1.91
C LEU A 27 -5.27 8.50 3.42
N LEU A 28 -4.40 9.38 3.91
CA LEU A 28 -4.11 9.53 5.35
C LEU A 28 -5.36 9.95 6.12
N LEU A 29 -6.15 10.86 5.57
CA LEU A 29 -7.39 11.32 6.19
C LEU A 29 -8.43 10.20 6.23
N LEU A 30 -8.63 9.47 5.13
CA LEU A 30 -9.64 8.40 5.08
C LEU A 30 -9.29 7.23 5.99
N ILE A 31 -8.03 6.81 6.02
CA ILE A 31 -7.59 5.65 6.82
C ILE A 31 -7.34 6.06 8.27
N GLY A 32 -6.53 7.10 8.49
CA GLY A 32 -6.08 7.48 9.83
C GLY A 32 -7.16 8.17 10.64
N VAL A 33 -7.89 9.11 10.05
CA VAL A 33 -8.88 9.95 10.77
C VAL A 33 -10.28 9.35 10.66
N LEU A 34 -10.76 9.12 9.44
CA LEU A 34 -12.13 8.66 9.20
C LEU A 34 -12.32 7.15 9.30
N ARG A 35 -11.23 6.38 9.45
CA ARG A 35 -11.21 4.93 9.61
C ARG A 35 -12.06 4.19 8.58
N LYS A 36 -12.05 4.67 7.34
CA LYS A 36 -12.75 4.06 6.21
C LYS A 36 -11.99 2.81 5.76
N PRO A 37 -12.69 1.82 5.17
CA PRO A 37 -12.04 0.62 4.68
C PRO A 37 -11.03 0.97 3.58
N ALA A 38 -9.90 0.25 3.56
CA ALA A 38 -8.76 0.56 2.71
C ALA A 38 -9.11 0.64 1.21
N TRP A 39 -10.06 -0.18 0.73
CA TRP A 39 -10.49 -0.15 -0.66
C TRP A 39 -11.19 1.17 -1.04
N VAL A 40 -11.96 1.78 -0.13
CA VAL A 40 -12.59 3.10 -0.35
C VAL A 40 -11.52 4.18 -0.39
N ALA A 41 -10.56 4.12 0.53
CA ALA A 41 -9.45 5.06 0.58
C ALA A 41 -8.61 5.01 -0.71
N ALA A 42 -8.29 3.81 -1.19
CA ALA A 42 -7.55 3.61 -2.44
C ALA A 42 -8.29 4.19 -3.65
N LEU A 43 -9.61 3.93 -3.79
CA LEU A 43 -10.41 4.48 -4.89
C LEU A 43 -10.51 6.01 -4.83
N ALA A 44 -10.72 6.58 -3.64
CA ALA A 44 -10.76 8.03 -3.47
C ALA A 44 -9.41 8.69 -3.75
N GLY A 45 -8.30 8.06 -3.32
CA GLY A 45 -6.94 8.49 -3.64
C GLY A 45 -6.66 8.46 -5.14
N LEU A 46 -7.04 7.38 -5.82
CA LEU A 46 -6.94 7.25 -7.28
C LEU A 46 -7.75 8.34 -8.00
N ALA A 47 -8.99 8.57 -7.57
CA ALA A 47 -9.84 9.61 -8.14
C ALA A 47 -9.20 11.00 -7.97
N THR A 48 -8.69 11.29 -6.76
CA THR A 48 -8.00 12.55 -6.46
C THR A 48 -6.75 12.72 -7.35
N ALA A 49 -5.95 11.66 -7.51
CA ALA A 49 -4.76 11.68 -8.37
C ALA A 49 -5.13 11.92 -9.84
N ALA A 50 -6.18 11.27 -10.34
CA ALA A 50 -6.66 11.46 -11.71
C ALA A 50 -7.15 12.90 -11.93
N LEU A 51 -7.90 13.47 -10.99
CA LEU A 51 -8.38 14.85 -11.06
C LEU A 51 -7.21 15.84 -11.08
N VAL A 52 -6.22 15.68 -10.20
CA VAL A 52 -5.03 16.55 -10.18
C VAL A 52 -4.23 16.41 -11.49
N ALA A 53 -4.02 15.19 -11.99
CA ALA A 53 -3.29 14.95 -13.23
C ALA A 53 -3.98 15.61 -14.44
N LEU A 54 -5.30 15.50 -14.54
CA LEU A 54 -6.08 16.06 -15.64
C LEU A 54 -6.18 17.59 -15.57
N PHE A 55 -6.59 18.13 -14.42
CA PHE A 55 -6.97 19.54 -14.30
C PHE A 55 -5.83 20.47 -13.88
N VAL A 56 -4.86 19.99 -13.10
CA VAL A 56 -3.73 20.81 -12.63
C VAL A 56 -2.54 20.66 -13.57
N TYR A 57 -2.19 19.42 -13.93
CA TYR A 57 -1.01 19.14 -14.75
C TYR A 57 -1.29 19.04 -16.25
N GLY A 58 -2.57 19.03 -16.67
CA GLY A 58 -2.94 18.98 -18.08
C GLY A 58 -2.50 17.68 -18.78
N MET A 59 -2.40 16.58 -18.05
CA MET A 59 -2.00 15.29 -18.61
C MET A 59 -3.10 14.77 -19.55
N PRO A 60 -2.76 14.30 -20.77
CA PRO A 60 -3.74 13.71 -21.69
C PRO A 60 -4.48 12.53 -21.06
N ILE A 61 -5.81 12.47 -21.24
CA ILE A 61 -6.66 11.45 -20.62
C ILE A 61 -6.25 10.01 -20.94
N GLY A 62 -5.76 9.76 -22.16
CA GLY A 62 -5.24 8.46 -22.55
C GLY A 62 -4.03 8.03 -21.71
N LEU A 63 -3.16 8.97 -21.35
CA LEU A 63 -2.00 8.68 -20.51
C LEU A 63 -2.41 8.48 -19.05
N VAL A 64 -3.38 9.26 -18.53
CA VAL A 64 -3.93 9.07 -17.18
C VAL A 64 -4.59 7.69 -17.05
N ALA A 65 -5.38 7.28 -18.04
CA ALA A 65 -5.98 5.95 -18.05
C ALA A 65 -4.92 4.84 -18.15
N SER A 66 -3.89 5.03 -18.98
CA SER A 66 -2.80 4.06 -19.12
C SER A 66 -1.95 3.93 -17.85
N SER A 67 -1.69 5.02 -17.12
CA SER A 67 -0.92 4.98 -15.88
C SER A 67 -1.73 4.32 -14.76
N ALA A 68 -3.03 4.61 -14.69
CA ALA A 68 -3.95 3.95 -13.77
C ALA A 68 -4.06 2.45 -14.04
N SER A 69 -4.20 2.04 -15.31
CA SER A 69 -4.28 0.62 -15.67
C SER A 69 -2.97 -0.12 -15.45
N MET A 70 -1.83 0.53 -15.71
CA MET A 70 -0.52 0.01 -15.35
C MET A 70 -0.41 -0.22 -13.84
N GLY A 71 -0.75 0.78 -13.03
CA GLY A 71 -0.79 0.65 -11.57
C GLY A 71 -1.72 -0.48 -11.09
N ALA A 72 -2.92 -0.59 -11.67
CA ALA A 72 -3.86 -1.67 -11.37
C ALA A 72 -3.29 -3.05 -11.73
N SER A 73 -2.62 -3.17 -12.88
CA SER A 73 -2.00 -4.43 -13.34
C SER A 73 -0.85 -4.85 -12.41
N PHE A 74 -0.02 -3.90 -11.99
CA PHE A 74 1.04 -4.13 -11.00
C PHE A 74 0.50 -4.47 -9.60
N GLY A 75 -0.62 -3.86 -9.19
CA GLY A 75 -1.27 -4.21 -7.94
C GLY A 75 -1.89 -5.60 -7.95
N LEU A 76 -2.58 -5.96 -9.04
CA LEU A 76 -3.31 -7.22 -9.14
C LEU A 76 -2.38 -8.41 -9.39
N PHE A 77 -1.38 -8.25 -10.25
CA PHE A 77 -0.54 -9.37 -10.65
C PHE A 77 0.62 -9.58 -9.67
N PRO A 78 1.70 -8.77 -9.61
CA PRO A 78 2.81 -9.02 -8.68
C PRO A 78 2.38 -9.06 -7.20
N ILE A 79 1.64 -8.05 -6.72
CA ILE A 79 1.29 -7.97 -5.30
C ILE A 79 0.18 -8.98 -4.97
N GLY A 80 -0.87 -9.04 -5.78
CA GLY A 80 -1.96 -10.00 -5.60
C GLY A 80 -1.48 -11.46 -5.65
N TRP A 81 -0.51 -11.78 -6.51
CA TRP A 81 0.07 -13.12 -6.60
C TRP A 81 0.82 -13.51 -5.32
N ILE A 82 1.61 -12.60 -4.74
CA ILE A 82 2.32 -12.82 -3.47
C ILE A 82 1.31 -13.07 -2.35
N VAL A 83 0.30 -12.22 -2.22
CA VAL A 83 -0.72 -12.35 -1.16
C VAL A 83 -1.52 -13.64 -1.34
N PHE A 84 -1.88 -14.01 -2.57
CA PHE A 84 -2.58 -15.25 -2.85
C PHE A 84 -1.79 -16.47 -2.36
N TRP A 85 -0.52 -16.60 -2.76
CA TRP A 85 0.31 -17.71 -2.31
C TRP A 85 0.56 -17.70 -0.81
N ALA A 86 0.72 -16.53 -0.20
CA ALA A 86 0.84 -16.42 1.26
C ALA A 86 -0.41 -16.96 1.97
N VAL A 87 -1.61 -16.64 1.49
CA VAL A 87 -2.88 -17.14 2.06
C VAL A 87 -3.05 -18.64 1.80
N VAL A 88 -2.67 -19.14 0.63
CA VAL A 88 -2.69 -20.57 0.32
C VAL A 88 -1.76 -21.35 1.25
N LEU A 89 -0.50 -20.90 1.39
CA LEU A 89 0.46 -21.50 2.31
C LEU A 89 -0.05 -21.46 3.75
N TYR A 90 -0.56 -20.32 4.20
CA TYR A 90 -1.16 -20.21 5.53
C TYR A 90 -2.27 -21.23 5.75
N ARG A 91 -3.21 -21.38 4.80
CA ARG A 91 -4.30 -22.36 4.90
C ARG A 91 -3.77 -23.79 4.94
N ILE A 92 -2.80 -24.14 4.09
CA ILE A 92 -2.18 -25.48 4.10
C ILE A 92 -1.51 -25.74 5.46
N THR A 93 -0.74 -24.78 5.99
CA THR A 93 -0.08 -24.93 7.30
C THR A 93 -1.07 -25.03 8.46
N ALA A 94 -2.19 -24.28 8.40
CA ALA A 94 -3.25 -24.34 9.39
C ALA A 94 -4.01 -25.67 9.35
N ASP A 95 -4.43 -26.11 8.15
CA ASP A 95 -5.22 -27.34 7.96
C ASP A 95 -4.39 -28.60 8.23
N THR A 96 -3.08 -28.57 7.98
CA THR A 96 -2.17 -29.70 8.30
C THR A 96 -1.80 -29.80 9.78
N GLY A 97 -2.24 -28.86 10.64
CA GLY A 97 -1.91 -28.84 12.07
C GLY A 97 -0.46 -28.44 12.37
N ASN A 98 0.38 -28.27 11.35
CA ASN A 98 1.77 -27.82 11.48
C ASN A 98 1.88 -26.42 12.12
N PHE A 99 0.83 -25.60 12.00
CA PHE A 99 0.80 -24.30 12.64
C PHE A 99 0.88 -24.38 14.17
N GLU A 100 0.25 -25.38 14.80
CA GLU A 100 0.34 -25.56 16.25
C GLU A 100 1.73 -26.03 16.67
N ILE A 101 2.36 -26.92 15.89
CA ILE A 101 3.74 -27.35 16.14
C ILE A 101 4.71 -26.17 16.10
N ILE A 102 4.52 -25.25 15.14
CA ILE A 102 5.34 -24.03 15.03
C ILE A 102 5.11 -23.10 16.23
N LYS A 103 3.86 -22.91 16.66
CA LYS A 103 3.57 -22.10 17.86
C LYS A 103 4.19 -22.69 19.11
N ASP A 104 4.07 -24.00 19.32
CA ASP A 104 4.61 -24.68 20.49
C ASP A 104 6.14 -24.63 20.49
N SER A 105 6.77 -24.79 19.33
CA SER A 105 8.22 -24.66 19.18
C SER A 105 8.71 -23.25 19.51
N ILE A 106 8.03 -22.21 19.02
CA ILE A 106 8.39 -20.81 19.32
C ILE A 106 8.09 -20.45 20.79
N GLY A 107 6.97 -20.93 21.33
CA GLY A 107 6.57 -20.73 22.72
C GLY A 107 7.48 -21.45 23.72
N GLY A 108 8.09 -22.56 23.31
CA GLY A 108 9.05 -23.32 24.11
C GLY A 108 10.46 -22.72 24.18
N LEU A 109 10.80 -21.74 23.33
CA LEU A 109 12.16 -21.16 23.30
C LEU A 109 12.51 -20.36 24.56
N THR A 110 11.53 -19.69 25.15
CA THR A 110 11.74 -18.92 26.38
C THR A 110 10.44 -18.71 27.14
N ALA A 111 10.48 -18.84 28.46
CA ALA A 111 9.35 -18.51 29.34
C ALA A 111 9.23 -17.00 29.61
N ASP A 112 10.26 -16.20 29.29
CA ASP A 112 10.23 -14.75 29.49
C ASP A 112 9.51 -14.06 28.33
N ARG A 113 8.35 -13.46 28.65
CA ARG A 113 7.52 -12.72 27.70
C ARG A 113 8.25 -11.56 27.01
N ARG A 114 9.26 -10.97 27.66
CA ARG A 114 10.05 -9.85 27.10
C ARG A 114 10.95 -10.33 25.97
N LEU A 115 11.66 -11.43 26.20
CA LEU A 115 12.52 -12.05 25.19
C LEU A 115 11.68 -12.65 24.05
N GLN A 116 10.50 -13.20 24.36
CA GLN A 116 9.57 -13.68 23.35
C GLN A 116 9.04 -12.55 22.46
N ALA A 117 8.68 -11.39 23.04
CA ALA A 117 8.29 -10.21 22.28
C ALA A 117 9.43 -9.69 21.39
N LEU A 118 10.68 -9.72 21.89
CA LEU A 118 11.87 -9.34 21.10
C LEU A 118 12.09 -10.29 19.92
N LEU A 119 11.95 -11.60 20.12
CA LEU A 119 12.04 -12.62 19.07
C LEU A 119 10.97 -12.43 17.99
N ILE A 120 9.72 -12.19 18.40
CA ILE A 120 8.61 -11.91 17.48
C ILE A 120 8.87 -10.61 16.71
N ALA A 121 9.33 -9.55 17.39
CA ALA A 121 9.67 -8.29 16.76
C ALA A 121 10.83 -8.43 15.75
N PHE A 122 11.86 -9.20 16.08
CA PHE A 122 12.98 -9.50 15.19
C PHE A 122 12.52 -10.28 13.95
N ALA A 123 11.70 -11.33 14.13
CA ALA A 123 11.18 -12.13 13.04
C ALA A 123 10.25 -11.32 12.10
N LEU A 124 9.41 -10.43 12.65
CA LEU A 124 8.60 -9.50 11.87
C LEU A 124 9.47 -8.46 11.14
N GLY A 125 10.56 -7.99 11.76
CA GLY A 125 11.50 -7.05 11.16
C GLY A 125 12.27 -7.64 9.98
N ALA A 126 12.54 -8.95 9.96
CA ALA A 126 13.20 -9.65 8.85
C ALA A 126 12.30 -9.82 7.60
N PHE A 127 11.03 -9.42 7.67
CA PHE A 127 10.07 -9.50 6.57
C PHE A 127 9.99 -8.20 5.72
N ILE A 128 10.72 -7.14 6.11
CA ILE A 128 10.92 -5.89 5.36
C ILE A 128 12.23 -5.96 4.57
#